data_AF-A0A6V6ZQF7-F1
#
_entry.id   AF-A0A6V6ZQF7-F1
#
_cell.length_a   1.000
_cell.length_b   1.000
_cell.length_c   1.000
_cell.angle_alpha   90.00
_cell.angle_beta   90.00
_cell.angle_gamma   90.00
#
_symmetry.space_group_name_H-M   'P 1'
#
loop_
_entity.id
_entity.type
_entity.pdbx_description
1 polymer ?
#
loop_
_entity_poly.entity_id
_entity_poly.type
_entity_poly.pdbx_seq_one_letter_code
_entity_poly.pdbx_strand_id
1 'polypeptide(L)'
;MPGCLDTGTRPYPSPFAKACNSTVTKASEQSRSITKAMKLKAIGHCGVLSYFGYKVEMPETIPMPKTRAIHRQSLPDVITNDLRERILSGEMVEGETIRQEALAEEYDVSRMPIREALKRLDAEGLVQLTNNRGACVTTHSLSEIGEIFDLRILLEVDLFKRAIPQMTEADFVICEELLNKMERSYETYDVGQWGSLNYEYHTALYAAAERGITNEILQRVNLQSDRYVRMHLSVMEQREPAKEEHRQLLALARSRNAEAACALLTNHIQRTKEQLLAMVIATRKAES
;
A
#
# COMPACT_ATOMS: atom_id res chain seq x y z
N MET A 1 -15.05 -46.36 32.56
CA MET A 1 -15.62 -47.50 31.81
C MET A 1 -17.13 -47.39 31.89
N PRO A 2 -17.93 -47.47 30.81
CA PRO A 2 -17.68 -47.31 29.35
C PRO A 2 -18.32 -45.97 28.86
N GLY A 3 -18.35 -45.52 27.61
CA GLY A 3 -17.94 -46.00 26.28
C GLY A 3 -18.64 -45.14 25.20
N CYS A 4 -17.84 -44.50 24.35
CA CYS A 4 -17.99 -44.13 22.93
C CYS A 4 -19.36 -43.84 22.23
N LEU A 5 -19.33 -42.74 21.46
CA LEU A 5 -19.86 -42.49 20.10
C LEU A 5 -21.40 -42.37 19.90
N ASP A 6 -21.88 -41.20 19.45
CA ASP A 6 -22.38 -41.05 18.07
C ASP A 6 -22.67 -39.58 17.68
N THR A 7 -22.32 -39.32 16.44
CA THR A 7 -22.54 -38.19 15.55
C THR A 7 -24.03 -37.86 15.32
N GLY A 8 -24.34 -36.58 15.11
CA GLY A 8 -25.74 -36.19 14.85
C GLY A 8 -25.98 -34.69 14.68
N THR A 9 -25.36 -34.09 13.68
CA THR A 9 -25.74 -32.78 13.14
C THR A 9 -27.20 -32.82 12.66
N ARG A 10 -28.08 -31.99 13.25
CA ARG A 10 -29.38 -31.66 12.65
C ARG A 10 -29.27 -30.35 11.86
N PRO A 11 -29.60 -30.35 10.55
CA PRO A 11 -29.54 -29.15 9.73
C PRO A 11 -30.81 -28.30 9.90
N TYR A 12 -30.64 -26.98 9.98
CA TYR A 12 -31.71 -26.01 9.75
C TYR A 12 -32.05 -25.95 8.25
N PRO A 13 -33.33 -25.93 7.85
CA PRO A 13 -33.70 -25.82 6.44
C PRO A 13 -33.62 -24.35 5.99
N SER A 14 -32.75 -24.06 5.02
CA SER A 14 -32.74 -22.78 4.27
C SER A 14 -33.35 -23.01 2.87
N PRO A 15 -34.30 -22.17 2.40
CA PRO A 15 -34.99 -22.39 1.13
C PRO A 15 -34.23 -21.93 -0.13
N PHE A 16 -32.91 -21.67 -0.07
CA PHE A 16 -32.16 -21.03 -1.17
C PHE A 16 -31.21 -21.92 -1.97
N ALA A 17 -31.22 -23.24 -1.80
CA ALA A 17 -30.34 -24.14 -2.54
C ALA A 17 -31.07 -24.87 -3.69
N LYS A 18 -31.49 -24.15 -4.75
CA LYS A 18 -31.89 -24.75 -6.03
C LYS A 18 -32.04 -23.74 -7.18
N ALA A 19 -31.01 -22.95 -7.49
CA ALA A 19 -30.94 -22.20 -8.76
C ALA A 19 -29.53 -21.64 -9.02
N CYS A 20 -28.53 -22.49 -9.29
CA CYS A 20 -27.25 -21.98 -9.80
C CYS A 20 -26.46 -23.04 -10.57
N ASN A 21 -27.08 -23.62 -11.61
CA ASN A 21 -26.34 -24.50 -12.53
C ASN A 21 -26.80 -24.44 -14.00
N SER A 22 -27.54 -23.40 -14.40
CA SER A 22 -27.99 -23.24 -15.81
C SER A 22 -27.61 -21.91 -16.47
N THR A 23 -26.87 -21.04 -15.78
CA THR A 23 -26.51 -19.69 -16.27
C THR A 23 -25.07 -19.57 -16.76
N VAL A 24 -24.20 -20.55 -16.47
CA VAL A 24 -22.76 -20.45 -16.81
C VAL A 24 -22.45 -20.96 -18.23
N THR A 25 -23.31 -21.79 -18.84
CA THR A 25 -23.05 -22.34 -20.19
C THR A 25 -23.55 -21.49 -21.36
N LYS A 26 -24.37 -20.45 -21.14
CA LYS A 26 -24.85 -19.56 -22.23
C LYS A 26 -24.02 -18.28 -22.44
N ALA A 27 -23.19 -17.90 -21.48
CA ALA A 27 -22.38 -16.68 -21.58
C ALA A 27 -21.11 -16.85 -22.46
N SER A 28 -20.66 -18.09 -22.70
CA SER A 28 -19.44 -18.37 -23.46
C SER A 28 -19.64 -18.43 -24.99
N GLU A 29 -20.88 -18.57 -25.48
CA GLU A 29 -21.17 -18.60 -26.92
C GLU A 29 -21.40 -17.20 -27.51
N GLN A 30 -21.84 -16.23 -26.71
CA GLN A 30 -22.20 -14.89 -27.20
C GLN A 30 -21.00 -13.94 -27.34
N SER A 31 -19.88 -14.24 -26.67
CA SER A 31 -18.65 -13.41 -26.74
C SER A 31 -17.83 -13.64 -28.02
N ARG A 32 -18.00 -14.78 -28.70
CA ARG A 32 -17.26 -15.10 -29.94
C ARG A 32 -17.79 -14.41 -31.21
N SER A 33 -18.90 -13.67 -31.14
CA SER A 33 -19.49 -12.99 -32.32
C SER A 33 -19.13 -11.50 -32.42
N ILE A 34 -18.45 -10.91 -31.43
CA ILE A 34 -18.21 -9.45 -31.40
C ILE A 34 -16.99 -9.03 -32.23
N THR A 35 -16.13 -9.97 -32.63
CA THR A 35 -14.93 -9.67 -33.42
C THR A 35 -15.12 -9.92 -34.91
N LYS A 36 -16.05 -9.21 -35.56
CA LYS A 36 -15.92 -8.98 -37.01
C LYS A 36 -16.72 -7.79 -37.54
N ALA A 37 -15.96 -6.88 -38.15
CA ALA A 37 -16.35 -5.96 -39.22
C ALA A 37 -17.24 -4.76 -38.85
N MET A 38 -16.57 -3.63 -38.55
CA MET A 38 -17.07 -2.32 -38.96
C MET A 38 -15.97 -1.58 -39.74
N LYS A 39 -16.04 -1.69 -41.07
CA LYS A 39 -15.45 -0.76 -42.04
C LYS A 39 -16.61 -0.22 -42.89
N LEU A 40 -16.43 1.04 -43.30
CA LEU A 40 -17.16 1.85 -44.28
C LEU A 40 -18.25 2.81 -43.78
N LYS A 41 -17.77 4.05 -43.63
CA LYS A 41 -18.29 5.29 -44.22
C LYS A 41 -19.18 5.09 -45.46
N ALA A 42 -20.36 5.70 -45.42
CA ALA A 42 -20.88 6.71 -46.37
C ALA A 42 -22.26 7.13 -45.85
N ILE A 43 -22.39 8.32 -45.27
CA ILE A 43 -22.83 9.56 -45.96
C ILE A 43 -24.17 9.34 -46.68
N GLY A 44 -25.21 9.98 -46.14
CA GLY A 44 -26.40 10.31 -46.91
C GLY A 44 -27.72 10.08 -46.17
N HIS A 45 -28.11 11.09 -45.39
CA HIS A 45 -29.52 11.41 -45.08
C HIS A 45 -30.29 10.48 -44.11
N CYS A 46 -30.17 10.88 -42.84
CA CYS A 46 -31.27 11.24 -41.94
C CYS A 46 -32.62 10.51 -42.11
N GLY A 47 -32.92 9.61 -41.17
CA GLY A 47 -34.24 9.00 -41.06
C GLY A 47 -34.37 8.14 -39.80
N VAL A 48 -34.30 8.78 -38.64
CA VAL A 48 -34.94 8.41 -37.36
C VAL A 48 -35.22 6.91 -37.13
N LEU A 49 -34.39 6.23 -36.36
CA LEU A 49 -34.81 5.04 -35.62
C LEU A 49 -35.12 5.42 -34.18
N SER A 50 -36.41 5.69 -33.98
CA SER A 50 -37.13 5.68 -32.70
C SER A 50 -37.00 4.30 -32.06
N TYR A 51 -36.72 4.23 -30.77
CA TYR A 51 -37.04 3.02 -30.01
C TYR A 51 -38.22 3.37 -29.08
N PHE A 52 -39.43 3.01 -29.52
CA PHE A 52 -40.70 3.17 -28.80
C PHE A 52 -40.88 4.53 -28.06
N GLY A 53 -41.23 5.58 -28.81
CA GLY A 53 -42.19 6.58 -28.32
C GLY A 53 -41.70 7.73 -27.43
N TYR A 54 -40.43 7.80 -27.05
CA TYR A 54 -39.89 8.99 -26.39
C TYR A 54 -39.11 9.86 -27.39
N LYS A 55 -39.65 11.04 -27.72
CA LYS A 55 -38.92 12.10 -28.43
C LYS A 55 -37.84 12.64 -27.49
N VAL A 56 -36.61 12.18 -27.66
CA VAL A 56 -35.44 12.85 -27.09
C VAL A 56 -35.04 13.94 -28.08
N GLU A 57 -35.41 15.18 -27.79
CA GLU A 57 -34.74 16.32 -28.42
C GLU A 57 -33.28 16.29 -27.96
N MET A 58 -32.36 16.09 -28.90
CA MET A 58 -30.93 16.19 -28.62
C MET A 58 -30.61 17.67 -28.41
N PRO A 59 -30.19 18.11 -27.21
CA PRO A 59 -29.72 19.48 -27.05
C PRO A 59 -28.48 19.70 -27.93
N GLU A 60 -28.49 20.83 -28.65
CA GLU A 60 -27.32 21.37 -29.33
C GLU A 60 -26.16 21.45 -28.34
N THR A 61 -25.11 20.69 -28.63
CA THR A 61 -23.75 20.82 -28.09
C THR A 61 -23.67 20.94 -26.57
N ILE A 62 -23.34 19.85 -25.87
CA ILE A 62 -22.78 19.97 -24.51
C ILE A 62 -21.37 20.55 -24.67
N PRO A 63 -21.06 21.79 -24.25
CA PRO A 63 -19.69 22.26 -24.22
C PRO A 63 -18.97 21.49 -23.12
N MET A 64 -18.13 20.54 -23.50
CA MET A 64 -17.23 19.90 -22.55
C MET A 64 -16.20 20.93 -22.05
N PRO A 65 -15.89 20.97 -20.75
CA PRO A 65 -14.98 21.96 -20.18
C PRO A 65 -13.64 21.96 -20.92
N LYS A 66 -13.25 23.14 -21.43
CA LYS A 66 -12.04 23.38 -22.26
C LYS A 66 -10.70 23.24 -21.51
N THR A 67 -10.68 22.74 -20.27
CA THR A 67 -9.43 22.54 -19.54
C THR A 67 -9.55 21.38 -18.56
N ARG A 68 -8.74 20.34 -18.80
CA ARG A 68 -8.48 19.23 -17.87
C ARG A 68 -6.98 18.99 -17.86
N ALA A 69 -6.29 19.68 -16.96
CA ALA A 69 -5.01 19.30 -16.38
C ALA A 69 -4.55 20.46 -15.52
N ILE A 70 -4.12 20.17 -14.28
CA ILE A 70 -2.73 20.39 -13.87
C ILE A 70 -2.41 19.32 -12.81
N HIS A 71 -1.68 18.26 -13.19
CA HIS A 71 -0.89 17.51 -12.22
C HIS A 71 0.52 18.12 -12.27
N ARG A 72 0.69 19.17 -11.47
CA ARG A 72 1.99 19.66 -11.03
C ARG A 72 2.01 19.34 -9.55
N GLN A 73 3.13 18.86 -9.03
CA GLN A 73 3.31 18.80 -7.59
C GLN A 73 2.95 20.17 -7.03
N SER A 74 1.86 20.21 -6.28
CA SER A 74 1.41 21.43 -5.64
C SER A 74 2.41 21.77 -4.54
N LEU A 75 2.54 23.06 -4.23
CA LEU A 75 3.40 23.49 -3.12
C LEU A 75 3.12 22.71 -1.81
N PRO A 76 1.86 22.40 -1.45
CA PRO A 76 1.56 21.46 -0.37
C PRO A 76 2.16 20.06 -0.54
N ASP A 77 2.20 19.49 -1.75
CA ASP A 77 2.78 18.16 -2.00
C ASP A 77 4.29 18.17 -1.71
N VAL A 78 4.98 19.22 -2.17
CA VAL A 78 6.43 19.39 -1.94
C VAL A 78 6.72 19.51 -0.44
N ILE A 79 5.97 20.35 0.27
CA ILE A 79 6.12 20.53 1.72
C ILE A 79 5.78 19.23 2.47
N THR A 80 4.74 18.50 2.04
CA THR A 80 4.38 17.21 2.66
C THR A 80 5.54 16.22 2.52
N ASN A 81 6.16 16.14 1.34
CA ASN A 81 7.27 15.23 1.09
C ASN A 81 8.52 15.57 1.90
N ASP A 82 8.85 16.85 1.99
CA ASP A 82 9.99 17.33 2.78
C ASP A 82 9.78 17.04 4.28
N LEU A 83 8.66 17.47 4.85
CA LEU A 83 8.32 17.19 6.25
C LEU A 83 8.24 15.69 6.56
N ARG A 84 7.75 14.88 5.61
CA ARG A 84 7.75 13.42 5.76
C ARG A 84 9.16 12.89 5.94
N GLU A 85 10.11 13.29 5.09
CA GLU A 85 11.49 12.82 5.21
C GLU A 85 12.16 13.32 6.49
N ARG A 86 11.88 14.54 6.94
CA ARG A 86 12.38 15.07 8.22
C ARG A 86 11.87 14.25 9.42
N ILE A 87 10.61 13.82 9.40
CA ILE A 87 10.04 12.93 10.43
C ILE A 87 10.65 11.53 10.37
N LEU A 88 10.76 10.94 9.16
CA LEU A 88 11.23 9.56 8.97
C LEU A 88 12.74 9.40 9.21
N SER A 89 13.54 10.42 8.90
CA SER A 89 14.98 10.46 9.17
C SER A 89 15.29 10.73 10.65
N GLY A 90 14.32 11.23 11.42
CA GLY A 90 14.48 11.57 12.83
C GLY A 90 14.98 12.98 13.08
N GLU A 91 15.11 13.84 12.06
CA GLU A 91 15.34 15.28 12.24
C GLU A 91 14.22 15.90 13.11
N MET A 92 12.97 15.48 12.89
CA MET A 92 11.85 15.80 13.75
C MET A 92 11.53 14.64 14.70
N VAL A 93 11.66 14.86 16.01
CA VAL A 93 11.60 13.80 17.02
C VAL A 93 10.16 13.43 17.44
N GLU A 94 9.96 12.25 18.05
CA GLU A 94 8.64 11.84 18.56
C GLU A 94 8.09 12.88 19.54
N GLY A 95 6.82 13.27 19.36
CA GLY A 95 6.15 14.23 20.25
C GLY A 95 6.58 15.69 20.04
N GLU A 96 7.50 15.96 19.12
CA GLU A 96 7.91 17.32 18.79
C GLU A 96 6.72 18.16 18.34
N THR A 97 6.58 19.36 18.90
CA THR A 97 5.51 20.29 18.55
C THR A 97 5.86 21.04 17.26
N ILE A 98 5.01 20.93 16.25
CA ILE A 98 5.16 21.55 14.94
C ILE A 98 4.41 22.87 14.90
N ARG A 99 5.15 23.98 14.79
CA ARG A 99 4.60 25.33 14.74
C ARG A 99 4.38 25.77 13.29
N GLN A 100 3.11 25.97 12.90
CA GLN A 100 2.75 26.36 11.53
C GLN A 100 3.36 27.70 11.11
N GLU A 101 3.44 28.67 12.02
CA GLU A 101 4.08 29.96 11.77
C GLU A 101 5.57 29.80 11.46
N ALA A 102 6.28 28.98 12.22
CA ALA A 102 7.71 28.75 12.02
C ALA A 102 7.98 28.08 10.67
N LEU A 103 7.21 27.04 10.32
CA LEU A 103 7.34 26.39 9.01
C LEU A 103 6.97 27.34 7.86
N ALA A 104 5.96 28.20 8.03
CA ALA A 104 5.58 29.18 7.02
C ALA A 104 6.72 30.18 6.74
N GLU A 105 7.42 30.63 7.79
CA GLU A 105 8.62 31.46 7.66
C GLU A 105 9.78 30.70 7.02
N GLU A 106 10.02 29.46 7.45
CA GLU A 106 11.11 28.60 6.94
C GLU A 106 10.98 28.31 5.43
N TYR A 107 9.77 27.95 4.97
CA TYR A 107 9.51 27.65 3.56
C TYR A 107 9.24 28.90 2.71
N ASP A 108 9.20 30.11 3.29
CA ASP A 108 8.80 31.38 2.65
C ASP A 108 7.43 31.29 1.95
N VAL A 109 6.42 30.84 2.71
CA VAL A 109 5.06 30.62 2.19
C VAL A 109 4.00 31.12 3.17
N SER A 110 2.76 31.26 2.69
CA SER A 110 1.63 31.51 3.60
C SER A 110 1.32 30.27 4.46
N ARG A 111 0.56 30.44 5.55
CA ARG A 111 0.17 29.33 6.45
C ARG A 111 -0.75 28.27 5.79
N MET A 112 -1.44 28.61 4.70
CA MET A 112 -2.39 27.70 4.06
C MET A 112 -1.73 26.42 3.53
N PRO A 113 -0.67 26.46 2.70
CA PRO A 113 0.00 25.26 2.24
C PRO A 113 0.60 24.42 3.37
N ILE A 114 1.09 25.04 4.45
CA ILE A 114 1.57 24.33 5.65
C ILE A 114 0.43 23.51 6.28
N ARG A 115 -0.74 24.14 6.48
CA ARG A 115 -1.90 23.47 7.06
C ARG A 115 -2.36 22.29 6.22
N GLU A 116 -2.37 22.42 4.90
CA GLU A 116 -2.77 21.32 4.01
C GLU A 116 -1.71 20.20 4.00
N ALA A 117 -0.42 20.52 4.10
CA ALA A 117 0.64 19.52 4.28
C ALA A 117 0.48 18.75 5.60
N LEU A 118 0.26 19.45 6.71
CA LEU A 118 0.07 18.81 8.03
C LEU A 118 -1.18 17.93 8.09
N LYS A 119 -2.28 18.32 7.43
CA LYS A 119 -3.48 17.46 7.32
C LYS A 119 -3.21 16.15 6.58
N ARG A 120 -2.33 16.17 5.58
CA ARG A 120 -1.95 14.95 4.86
C ARG A 120 -1.06 14.06 5.71
N LEU A 121 -0.09 14.64 6.40
CA LEU A 121 0.73 13.90 7.36
C LEU A 121 -0.09 13.32 8.52
N ASP A 122 -1.17 14.00 8.93
CA ASP A 122 -2.15 13.48 9.89
C ASP A 122 -2.95 12.29 9.33
N ALA A 123 -3.39 12.38 8.09
CA ALA A 123 -4.00 11.24 7.40
C ALA A 123 -3.04 10.05 7.22
N GLU A 124 -1.76 10.31 7.03
CA GLU A 124 -0.69 9.30 6.98
C GLU A 124 -0.33 8.75 8.37
N GLY A 125 -0.72 9.43 9.45
CA GLY A 125 -0.44 9.05 10.84
C GLY A 125 0.94 9.45 11.33
N LEU A 126 1.67 10.29 10.60
CA LEU A 126 3.01 10.81 10.97
C LEU A 126 2.94 12.05 11.85
N VAL A 127 1.84 12.79 11.76
CA VAL A 127 1.52 13.94 12.59
C VAL A 127 0.20 13.69 13.30
N GLN A 128 0.01 14.25 14.48
CA GLN A 128 -1.27 14.31 15.16
C GLN A 128 -1.74 15.77 15.24
N LEU A 129 -2.86 16.07 14.60
CA LEU A 129 -3.53 17.37 14.72
C LEU A 129 -4.43 17.38 15.95
N THR A 130 -4.18 18.32 16.86
CA THR A 130 -5.01 18.50 18.05
C THR A 130 -5.77 19.82 17.98
N ASN A 131 -7.10 19.74 18.19
CA ASN A 131 -7.96 20.91 18.21
C ASN A 131 -7.41 21.95 19.21
N ASN A 132 -7.13 23.16 18.71
CA ASN A 132 -6.61 24.32 19.48
C ASN A 132 -5.20 24.15 20.09
N ARG A 133 -4.47 23.06 19.82
CA ARG A 133 -3.15 22.77 20.40
C ARG A 133 -2.02 22.62 19.38
N GLY A 134 -2.34 22.70 18.09
CA GLY A 134 -1.36 22.67 17.01
C GLY A 134 -1.17 21.26 16.45
N ALA A 135 0.01 21.02 15.89
CA ALA A 135 0.42 19.74 15.32
C ALA A 135 1.61 19.21 16.13
N CYS A 136 1.69 17.90 16.33
CA CYS A 136 2.90 17.26 16.86
C CYS A 136 3.25 16.01 16.05
N VAL A 137 4.52 15.63 16.05
CA VAL A 137 4.95 14.35 15.46
C VAL A 137 4.36 13.20 16.28
N THR A 138 3.75 12.23 15.61
CA THR A 138 3.10 11.09 16.27
C THR A 138 4.10 10.33 17.15
N THR A 139 3.64 9.91 18.32
CA THR A 139 4.38 9.04 19.24
C THR A 139 3.58 7.76 19.44
N HIS A 140 4.18 6.60 19.18
CA HIS A 140 3.52 5.32 19.42
C HIS A 140 4.02 4.69 20.73
N SER A 141 3.08 4.16 21.52
CA SER A 141 3.39 3.25 22.62
C SER A 141 4.01 1.96 22.09
N LEU A 142 4.69 1.20 22.97
CA LEU A 142 5.26 -0.10 22.59
C LEU A 142 4.19 -1.09 22.08
N SER A 143 2.98 -1.01 22.64
CA SER A 143 1.85 -1.84 22.20
C SER A 143 1.40 -1.47 20.79
N GLU A 144 1.32 -0.18 20.47
CA GLU A 144 0.94 0.30 19.12
C GLU A 144 2.01 -0.04 18.09
N ILE A 145 3.30 0.09 18.44
CA ILE A 145 4.39 -0.38 17.56
C ILE A 145 4.23 -1.88 17.29
N GLY A 146 3.96 -2.67 18.34
CA GLY A 146 3.71 -4.10 18.19
C GLY A 146 2.55 -4.41 17.24
N GLU A 147 1.42 -3.72 17.41
CA GLU A 147 0.22 -3.87 16.59
C GLU A 147 0.46 -3.50 15.12
N ILE A 148 1.23 -2.43 14.84
CA ILE A 148 1.61 -2.04 13.48
C ILE A 148 2.30 -3.22 12.76
N PHE A 149 3.24 -3.90 13.41
CA PHE A 149 3.92 -5.06 12.81
C PHE A 149 3.00 -6.29 12.68
N ASP A 150 2.06 -6.49 13.60
CA ASP A 150 1.05 -7.55 13.48
C ASP A 150 0.13 -7.31 12.26
N LEU A 151 -0.26 -6.06 12.03
CA LEU A 151 -1.01 -5.65 10.83
C LEU A 151 -0.18 -5.85 9.56
N ARG A 152 1.12 -5.53 9.58
CA ARG A 152 2.01 -5.81 8.45
C ARG A 152 2.08 -7.29 8.12
N ILE A 153 2.28 -8.16 9.10
CA ILE A 153 2.27 -9.62 8.89
C ILE A 153 0.95 -10.06 8.26
N LEU A 154 -0.18 -9.60 8.81
CA LEU A 154 -1.51 -9.96 8.31
C LEU A 154 -1.72 -9.57 6.84
N LEU A 155 -1.33 -8.34 6.49
CA LEU A 155 -1.58 -7.76 5.16
C LEU A 155 -0.54 -8.23 4.13
N GLU A 156 0.76 -8.10 4.44
CA GLU A 156 1.85 -8.41 3.53
C GLU A 156 1.87 -9.91 3.16
N VAL A 157 1.63 -10.81 4.12
CA VAL A 157 1.66 -12.25 3.85
C VAL A 157 0.46 -12.68 2.99
N ASP A 158 -0.74 -12.15 3.23
CA ASP A 158 -1.91 -12.43 2.36
C ASP A 158 -1.68 -11.88 0.94
N LEU A 159 -1.14 -10.67 0.82
CA LEU A 159 -0.80 -10.07 -0.47
C LEU A 159 0.26 -10.91 -1.20
N PHE A 160 1.33 -11.31 -0.52
CA PHE A 160 2.39 -12.11 -1.15
C PHE A 160 1.88 -13.46 -1.62
N LYS A 161 1.10 -14.16 -0.77
CA LYS A 161 0.45 -15.43 -1.12
C LYS A 161 -0.39 -15.33 -2.40
N ARG A 162 -1.09 -14.21 -2.59
CA ARG A 162 -1.92 -13.94 -3.77
C ARG A 162 -1.10 -13.52 -4.99
N ALA A 163 -0.02 -12.78 -4.78
CA ALA A 163 0.88 -12.33 -5.84
C ALA A 163 1.62 -13.51 -6.47
N ILE A 164 2.16 -14.42 -5.65
CA ILE A 164 3.04 -15.52 -6.10
C ILE A 164 2.49 -16.31 -7.29
N PRO A 165 1.21 -16.72 -7.40
CA PRO A 165 0.73 -17.42 -8.60
C PRO A 165 0.56 -16.53 -9.84
N GLN A 166 0.47 -15.21 -9.68
CA GLN A 166 0.22 -14.24 -10.76
C GLN A 166 1.49 -13.55 -11.29
N MET A 167 2.60 -13.61 -10.55
CA MET A 167 3.86 -12.95 -10.95
C MET A 167 4.35 -13.44 -12.31
N THR A 168 4.79 -12.49 -13.12
CA THR A 168 5.37 -12.68 -14.45
C THR A 168 6.88 -12.49 -14.43
N GLU A 169 7.56 -12.82 -15.52
CA GLU A 169 8.99 -12.57 -15.66
C GLU A 169 9.34 -11.08 -15.53
N ALA A 170 8.45 -10.18 -15.98
CA ALA A 170 8.63 -8.74 -15.82
C ALA A 170 8.63 -8.33 -14.34
N ASP A 171 7.76 -8.92 -13.52
CA ASP A 171 7.71 -8.64 -12.08
C ASP A 171 9.00 -9.10 -11.38
N PHE A 172 9.53 -10.26 -11.77
CA PHE A 172 10.82 -10.75 -11.24
C PHE A 172 11.98 -9.84 -11.61
N VAL A 173 12.05 -9.36 -12.86
CA VAL A 173 13.09 -8.40 -13.30
C VAL A 173 13.03 -7.10 -12.48
N ILE A 174 11.83 -6.54 -12.27
CA ILE A 174 11.65 -5.33 -11.45
C ILE A 174 12.15 -5.57 -10.02
N CYS A 175 11.78 -6.69 -9.41
CA CYS A 175 12.23 -7.04 -8.06
C CYS A 175 13.75 -7.22 -8.00
N GLU A 176 14.37 -7.90 -8.98
CA GLU A 176 15.83 -8.08 -9.04
C GLU A 176 16.56 -6.74 -9.18
N GLU A 177 16.05 -5.81 -9.99
CA GLU A 177 16.61 -4.46 -10.11
C GLU A 177 16.58 -3.68 -8.80
N LEU A 178 15.46 -3.76 -8.06
CA LEU A 178 15.30 -3.11 -6.76
C LEU A 178 16.25 -3.73 -5.72
N LEU A 179 16.38 -5.06 -5.68
CA LEU A 179 17.35 -5.74 -4.82
C LEU A 179 18.78 -5.30 -5.12
N ASN A 180 19.17 -5.23 -6.39
CA ASN A 180 20.51 -4.79 -6.78
C ASN A 180 20.77 -3.32 -6.38
N LYS A 181 19.78 -2.44 -6.48
CA LYS A 181 19.89 -1.04 -6.01
C LYS A 181 20.04 -0.97 -4.49
N MET A 182 19.22 -1.73 -3.77
CA MET A 182 19.25 -1.79 -2.31
C MET A 182 20.56 -2.38 -1.79
N GLU A 183 21.14 -3.35 -2.49
CA GLU A 183 22.44 -3.92 -2.16
C GLU A 183 23.57 -2.90 -2.29
N ARG A 184 23.54 -2.07 -3.33
CA ARG A 184 24.52 -0.98 -3.52
C ARG A 184 24.36 0.12 -2.46
N SER A 185 23.13 0.41 -2.01
CA SER A 185 22.93 1.42 -0.96
C SER A 185 23.47 0.98 0.40
N TYR A 186 23.66 -0.33 0.62
CA TYR A 186 24.37 -0.81 1.81
C TYR A 186 25.86 -0.42 1.81
N GLU A 187 26.51 -0.39 0.65
CA GLU A 187 27.93 -0.06 0.49
C GLU A 187 28.20 1.43 0.76
N THR A 188 27.23 2.30 0.47
CA THR A 188 27.34 3.76 0.63
C THR A 188 26.84 4.27 1.98
N TYR A 189 26.35 3.37 2.86
CA TYR A 189 25.75 3.71 4.16
C TYR A 189 24.58 4.70 4.12
N ASP A 190 23.89 4.81 2.99
CA ASP A 190 22.73 5.68 2.83
C ASP A 190 21.45 5.00 3.34
N VAL A 191 21.15 5.22 4.63
CA VAL A 191 19.98 4.63 5.32
C VAL A 191 18.66 5.13 4.74
N GLY A 192 18.59 6.40 4.31
CA GLY A 192 17.38 7.00 3.75
C GLY A 192 17.04 6.39 2.39
N GLN A 193 18.04 6.29 1.51
CA GLN A 193 17.90 5.61 0.23
C GLN A 193 17.53 4.14 0.41
N TRP A 194 18.14 3.45 1.38
CA TRP A 194 17.80 2.07 1.67
C TRP A 194 16.32 1.92 2.07
N GLY A 195 15.80 2.78 2.95
CA GLY A 195 14.41 2.70 3.42
C GLY A 195 13.41 2.79 2.28
N SER A 196 13.63 3.75 1.36
CA SER A 196 12.83 3.88 0.13
C SER A 196 12.90 2.62 -0.73
N LEU A 197 14.11 2.10 -0.97
CA LEU A 197 14.30 0.91 -1.81
C LEU A 197 13.69 -0.35 -1.19
N ASN A 198 13.75 -0.50 0.13
CA ASN A 198 13.10 -1.59 0.85
C ASN A 198 11.57 -1.53 0.68
N TYR A 199 10.99 -0.35 0.86
CA TYR A 199 9.55 -0.14 0.64
C TYR A 199 9.15 -0.44 -0.82
N GLU A 200 9.93 0.05 -1.79
CA GLU A 200 9.70 -0.20 -3.23
C GLU A 200 9.79 -1.70 -3.55
N TYR A 201 10.79 -2.39 -3.00
CA TYR A 201 10.96 -3.84 -3.18
C TYR A 201 9.75 -4.62 -2.66
N HIS A 202 9.31 -4.41 -1.41
CA HIS A 202 8.15 -5.11 -0.87
C HIS A 202 6.85 -4.75 -1.62
N THR A 203 6.70 -3.49 -2.04
CA THR A 203 5.56 -3.08 -2.87
C THR A 203 5.54 -3.81 -4.22
N ALA A 204 6.69 -3.93 -4.89
CA ALA A 204 6.83 -4.67 -6.14
C ALA A 204 6.60 -6.17 -5.95
N LEU A 205 7.11 -6.74 -4.85
CA LEU A 205 6.98 -8.16 -4.53
C LEU A 205 5.53 -8.63 -4.45
N TYR A 206 4.62 -7.74 -4.05
CA TYR A 206 3.19 -8.06 -3.89
C TYR A 206 2.28 -7.45 -4.96
N ALA A 207 2.82 -6.67 -5.91
CA ALA A 207 2.03 -5.91 -6.89
C ALA A 207 1.08 -6.80 -7.72
N ALA A 208 1.53 -7.99 -8.10
CA ALA A 208 0.75 -8.96 -8.88
C ALA A 208 -0.50 -9.50 -8.15
N ALA A 209 -0.70 -9.20 -6.86
CA ALA A 209 -1.93 -9.55 -6.14
C ALA A 209 -3.16 -8.75 -6.61
N GLU A 210 -2.96 -7.58 -7.24
CA GLU A 210 -4.00 -6.67 -7.74
C GLU A 210 -5.03 -6.27 -6.67
N ARG A 211 -4.57 -6.01 -5.44
CA ARG A 211 -5.41 -5.61 -4.30
C ARG A 211 -5.24 -4.14 -3.95
N GLY A 212 -5.73 -3.25 -4.81
CA GLY A 212 -5.61 -1.80 -4.65
C GLY A 212 -5.97 -1.28 -3.25
N ILE A 213 -7.17 -1.61 -2.75
CA ILE A 213 -7.63 -1.16 -1.41
C ILE A 213 -6.73 -1.70 -0.29
N THR A 214 -6.32 -2.97 -0.36
CA THR A 214 -5.44 -3.56 0.66
C THR A 214 -4.06 -2.90 0.63
N ASN A 215 -3.53 -2.60 -0.56
CA ASN A 215 -2.26 -1.89 -0.72
C ASN A 215 -2.32 -0.47 -0.18
N GLU A 216 -3.44 0.26 -0.36
CA GLU A 216 -3.63 1.59 0.22
C GLU A 216 -3.58 1.55 1.75
N ILE A 217 -4.22 0.55 2.37
CA ILE A 217 -4.17 0.35 3.82
C ILE A 217 -2.74 -0.01 4.26
N LEU A 218 -2.10 -0.97 3.57
CA LEU A 218 -0.73 -1.38 3.86
C LEU A 218 0.27 -0.22 3.73
N GLN A 219 0.11 0.65 2.73
CA GLN A 219 0.97 1.83 2.56
C GLN A 219 0.94 2.71 3.81
N ARG A 220 -0.25 2.95 4.38
CA ARG A 220 -0.38 3.72 5.62
C ARG A 220 0.30 3.03 6.80
N VAL A 221 0.08 1.73 6.96
CA VAL A 221 0.72 0.94 8.03
C VAL A 221 2.26 0.95 7.87
N ASN A 222 2.75 0.81 6.64
CA ASN A 222 4.18 0.84 6.34
C ASN A 222 4.80 2.21 6.66
N LEU A 223 4.14 3.32 6.30
CA LEU A 223 4.59 4.68 6.64
C LEU A 223 4.75 4.86 8.16
N GLN A 224 3.80 4.39 8.95
CA GLN A 224 3.88 4.45 10.41
C GLN A 224 5.02 3.55 10.96
N SER A 225 5.34 2.46 10.28
CA SER A 225 6.46 1.57 10.66
C SER A 225 7.84 2.06 10.18
N ASP A 226 7.90 2.87 9.11
CA ASP A 226 9.14 3.18 8.38
C ASP A 226 10.16 3.91 9.26
N ARG A 227 9.70 4.88 10.06
CA ARG A 227 10.53 5.57 11.05
C ARG A 227 11.24 4.59 11.98
N TYR A 228 10.49 3.63 12.52
CA TYR A 228 11.05 2.62 13.43
C TYR A 228 12.09 1.78 12.70
N VAL A 229 11.75 1.27 11.52
CA VAL A 229 12.66 0.46 10.70
C VAL A 229 13.96 1.23 10.40
N ARG A 230 13.90 2.51 10.00
CA ARG A 230 15.09 3.35 9.76
C ARG A 230 15.95 3.53 11.00
N MET A 231 15.33 3.76 12.16
CA MET A 231 16.04 3.84 13.45
C MET A 231 16.72 2.52 13.81
N HIS A 232 16.11 1.37 13.50
CA HIS A 232 16.74 0.05 13.69
C HIS A 232 17.98 -0.13 12.84
N LEU A 233 17.92 0.31 11.60
CA LEU A 233 19.02 0.13 10.66
C LEU A 233 20.18 1.06 10.92
N SER A 234 19.94 2.26 11.47
CA SER A 234 21.02 3.15 11.88
C SER A 234 21.77 2.62 13.10
N VAL A 235 21.10 1.90 14.00
CA VAL A 235 21.69 1.41 15.26
C VAL A 235 22.33 0.04 15.13
N MET A 236 21.72 -0.89 14.40
CA MET A 236 22.08 -2.31 14.50
C MET A 236 23.14 -2.78 13.50
N GLU A 237 23.46 -2.02 12.45
CA GLU A 237 24.30 -2.47 11.32
C GLU A 237 23.87 -3.82 10.70
N GLN A 238 22.66 -4.33 11.02
CA GLN A 238 22.15 -5.66 10.70
C GLN A 238 21.62 -5.78 9.26
N ARG A 239 22.45 -5.41 8.30
CA ARG A 239 22.10 -5.35 6.87
C ARG A 239 22.20 -6.69 6.18
N GLU A 240 23.15 -7.53 6.61
CA GLU A 240 23.47 -8.80 5.95
C GLU A 240 22.36 -9.88 6.05
N PRO A 241 21.71 -10.11 7.21
CA PRO A 241 20.63 -11.10 7.28
C PRO A 241 19.42 -10.72 6.42
N ALA A 242 19.06 -9.43 6.38
CA ALA A 242 17.94 -8.94 5.58
C ALA A 242 18.21 -9.06 4.08
N LYS A 243 19.45 -8.78 3.64
CA LYS A 243 19.88 -8.92 2.25
C LYS A 243 19.65 -10.35 1.72
N GLU A 244 20.11 -11.36 2.46
CA GLU A 244 19.97 -12.76 2.06
C GLU A 244 18.49 -13.19 2.04
N GLU A 245 17.71 -12.79 3.04
CA GLU A 245 16.29 -13.13 3.09
C GLU A 245 15.48 -12.52 1.95
N HIS A 246 15.75 -11.27 1.54
CA HIS A 246 15.07 -10.66 0.41
C HIS A 246 15.34 -11.42 -0.91
N ARG A 247 16.57 -11.89 -1.13
CA ARG A 247 16.90 -12.77 -2.26
C ARG A 247 16.14 -14.09 -2.19
N GLN A 248 16.09 -14.70 -1.00
CA GLN A 248 15.37 -15.95 -0.79
C GLN A 248 13.86 -15.83 -0.99
N LEU A 249 13.24 -14.72 -0.55
CA LEU A 249 11.82 -14.44 -0.80
C LEU A 249 11.52 -14.44 -2.30
N LEU A 250 12.36 -13.76 -3.10
CA LEU A 250 12.20 -13.71 -4.55
C LEU A 250 12.40 -15.09 -5.21
N ALA A 251 13.39 -15.86 -4.75
CA ALA A 251 13.63 -17.22 -5.25
C ALA A 251 12.47 -18.19 -4.94
N LEU A 252 11.92 -18.13 -3.73
CA LEU A 252 10.75 -18.91 -3.33
C LEU A 252 9.50 -18.52 -4.14
N ALA A 253 9.31 -17.22 -4.39
CA ALA A 253 8.25 -16.75 -5.28
C ALA A 253 8.42 -17.26 -6.72
N ARG A 254 9.65 -17.22 -7.26
CA ARG A 254 9.96 -17.71 -8.62
C ARG A 254 9.73 -19.21 -8.79
N SER A 255 10.04 -19.98 -7.75
CA SER A 255 9.73 -21.43 -7.69
C SER A 255 8.27 -21.74 -7.33
N ARG A 256 7.42 -20.71 -7.18
CA ARG A 256 6.00 -20.80 -6.79
C ARG A 256 5.77 -21.51 -5.44
N ASN A 257 6.78 -21.53 -4.57
CA ASN A 257 6.67 -22.11 -3.23
C ASN A 257 6.03 -21.10 -2.26
N ALA A 258 4.73 -20.88 -2.42
CA ALA A 258 4.00 -19.87 -1.66
C ALA A 258 4.04 -20.10 -0.15
N GLU A 259 3.98 -21.36 0.31
CA GLU A 259 3.99 -21.69 1.73
C GLU A 259 5.31 -21.28 2.40
N ALA A 260 6.44 -21.72 1.83
CA ALA A 260 7.76 -21.36 2.35
C ALA A 260 8.02 -19.85 2.24
N ALA A 261 7.60 -19.22 1.14
CA ALA A 261 7.74 -17.78 0.95
C ALA A 261 6.98 -16.98 2.02
N CYS A 262 5.74 -17.38 2.32
CA CYS A 262 4.93 -16.76 3.37
C CYS A 262 5.52 -16.98 4.77
N ALA A 263 6.02 -18.18 5.06
CA ALA A 263 6.67 -18.48 6.33
C ALA A 263 7.94 -17.64 6.52
N LEU A 264 8.77 -17.52 5.47
CA LEU A 264 9.97 -16.68 5.50
C LEU A 264 9.62 -15.21 5.74
N LEU A 265 8.63 -14.67 5.01
CA LEU A 265 8.19 -13.28 5.18
C LEU A 265 7.66 -13.01 6.59
N THR A 266 6.86 -13.94 7.14
CA THR A 266 6.34 -13.85 8.50
C THR A 266 7.49 -13.74 9.51
N ASN A 267 8.48 -14.64 9.41
CA ASN A 267 9.62 -14.64 10.31
C ASN A 267 10.50 -13.39 10.16
N HIS A 268 10.69 -12.91 8.93
CA HIS A 268 11.43 -11.69 8.63
C HIS A 268 10.81 -10.47 9.33
N ILE A 269 9.49 -10.28 9.21
CA ILE A 269 8.78 -9.16 9.84
C ILE A 269 8.75 -9.33 11.36
N GLN A 270 8.52 -10.55 11.86
CA GLN A 270 8.48 -10.85 13.30
C GLN A 270 9.83 -10.59 13.97
N ARG A 271 10.94 -11.00 13.36
CA ARG A 271 12.27 -10.72 13.89
C ARG A 271 12.54 -9.21 13.95
N THR A 272 12.18 -8.50 12.89
CA THR A 272 12.31 -7.03 12.83
C THR A 272 11.50 -6.37 13.96
N LYS A 273 10.26 -6.82 14.19
CA LYS A 273 9.40 -6.37 15.30
C LYS A 273 10.08 -6.56 16.66
N GLU A 274 10.59 -7.74 16.95
CA GLU A 274 11.21 -8.07 18.24
C GLU A 274 12.46 -7.23 18.52
N GLN A 275 13.34 -7.11 17.52
CA GLN A 275 14.56 -6.32 17.63
C GLN A 275 14.26 -4.83 17.80
N LEU A 276 13.26 -4.32 17.07
CA LEU A 276 12.79 -2.94 17.19
C LEU A 276 12.23 -2.62 18.56
N LEU A 277 11.33 -3.45 19.07
CA LEU A 277 10.74 -3.23 20.39
C LEU A 277 11.82 -3.25 21.48
N ALA A 278 12.78 -4.18 21.40
CA ALA A 278 13.90 -4.23 22.32
C ALA A 278 14.75 -2.95 22.28
N MET A 279 15.03 -2.44 21.08
CA MET A 279 15.80 -1.22 20.90
C MET A 279 15.04 0.02 21.39
N VAL A 280 13.75 0.19 21.05
CA VAL A 280 12.92 1.30 21.56
C VAL A 280 12.84 1.30 23.08
N ILE A 281 12.72 0.12 23.71
CA ILE A 281 12.75 -0.01 25.17
C ILE A 281 14.09 0.48 25.73
N ALA A 282 15.21 0.11 25.11
CA ALA A 282 16.54 0.52 25.54
C ALA A 282 16.74 2.04 25.39
N THR A 283 16.37 2.62 24.24
CA THR A 283 16.49 4.05 23.96
C THR A 283 15.66 4.88 24.93
N ARG A 284 14.37 4.55 25.11
CA ARG A 284 13.50 5.29 26.03
C ARG A 284 13.98 5.22 27.48
N LYS A 285 14.58 4.10 27.91
CA LYS A 285 15.20 3.98 29.24
C LYS A 285 16.44 4.85 29.41
N ALA A 286 17.23 5.07 28.36
CA ALA A 286 18.42 5.91 28.43
C ALA A 286 18.09 7.40 28.49
N GLU A 287 16.90 7.79 28.02
CA GLU A 287 16.37 9.16 28.05
C GLU A 287 15.57 9.47 29.33
N SER A 288 15.24 8.45 30.13
CA SER A 288 14.50 8.53 31.40
C SER A 288 15.43 8.77 32.59
#